data_AF-A0A438FE79-F1
#
_entry.id   AF-A0A438FE79-F1
#
_cell.length_a   1.000
_cell.length_b   1.000
_cell.length_c   1.000
_cell.angle_alpha   90.00
_cell.angle_beta   90.00
_cell.angle_gamma   90.00
#
_symmetry.space_group_name_H-M   'P 1'
#
loop_
_entity.id
_entity.type
_entity.pdbx_description
1 polymer ?
#
loop_
_entity_poly.entity_id
_entity_poly.type
_entity_poly.pdbx_seq_one_letter_code
_entity_poly.pdbx_strand_id
1 'polypeptide(L)'
;MHPPRMSAPSCIVPPTEQLVIRPYLVPLLLTFHGMESENPYAHIKEFEDVCNTFQEGGASIDLMRLKLFPFTLKDKAKIWLNSLRPRSIRTWTDLQAEFLKKFFPTHRTNGLKRQISNFSAKENEKFYECWERYMEAINACPHHGFDTWLLVSYFYDGCLPQ
;
A
#
# COMPACT_ATOMS: atom_id res chain seq x y z
N MET A 1 17.80 -32.87 -22.62
CA MET A 1 17.17 -33.05 -21.30
C MET A 1 16.29 -31.84 -21.01
N HIS A 2 15.04 -32.03 -20.61
CA HIS A 2 14.19 -30.92 -20.17
C HIS A 2 14.47 -30.62 -18.69
N PRO A 3 14.64 -29.34 -18.32
CA PRO A 3 14.82 -28.99 -16.91
C PRO A 3 13.57 -29.37 -16.10
N PRO A 4 13.73 -29.92 -14.88
CA PRO A 4 12.59 -30.22 -14.02
C PRO A 4 11.88 -28.93 -13.62
N ARG A 5 10.55 -28.97 -13.52
CA ARG A 5 9.76 -27.85 -13.00
C ARG A 5 10.11 -27.62 -11.54
N MET A 6 10.86 -26.57 -11.25
CA MET A 6 11.14 -26.11 -9.89
C MET A 6 10.07 -25.09 -9.46
N SER A 7 8.85 -25.54 -9.18
CA SER A 7 7.85 -24.64 -8.58
C SER A 7 8.06 -24.56 -7.07
N ALA A 8 8.50 -23.39 -6.59
CA ALA A 8 8.49 -23.12 -5.16
C ALA A 8 7.04 -23.03 -4.65
N PRO A 9 6.71 -23.61 -3.48
CA PRO A 9 5.39 -23.42 -2.87
C PRO A 9 5.15 -21.95 -2.53
N SER A 10 3.88 -21.54 -2.50
CA SER A 10 3.49 -20.18 -2.11
C SER A 10 4.03 -19.78 -0.73
N CYS A 11 4.37 -18.50 -0.56
CA CYS A 11 4.69 -17.90 0.73
C CYS A 11 3.44 -17.80 1.63
N ILE A 12 2.25 -17.68 1.03
CA ILE A 12 0.96 -17.66 1.71
C ILE A 12 0.52 -19.10 1.99
N VAL A 13 0.24 -19.40 3.27
CA VAL A 13 -0.31 -20.69 3.67
C VAL A 13 -1.73 -20.82 3.11
N PRO A 14 -2.03 -21.86 2.32
CA PRO A 14 -3.38 -22.08 1.80
C PRO A 14 -4.37 -22.20 2.95
N PRO A 15 -5.44 -21.41 2.95
CA PRO A 15 -6.46 -21.48 3.98
C PRO A 15 -7.25 -22.79 3.88
N THR A 16 -7.65 -23.35 5.02
CA THR A 16 -8.46 -24.57 5.10
C THR A 16 -9.88 -24.36 4.59
N GLU A 17 -10.38 -23.11 4.66
CA GLU A 17 -11.69 -22.72 4.15
C GLU A 17 -11.69 -22.54 2.63
N GLN A 18 -12.69 -23.14 1.98
CA GLN A 18 -12.95 -22.96 0.56
C GLN A 18 -13.65 -21.61 0.36
N LEU A 19 -13.00 -20.74 -0.42
CA LEU A 19 -13.57 -19.48 -0.87
C LEU A 19 -13.56 -19.52 -2.39
N VAL A 20 -14.74 -19.38 -2.99
CA VAL A 20 -14.90 -19.31 -4.44
C VAL A 20 -14.62 -17.88 -4.86
N ILE A 21 -13.48 -17.65 -5.53
CA ILE A 21 -13.23 -16.37 -6.17
C ILE A 21 -14.05 -16.32 -7.44
N ARG A 22 -14.95 -15.34 -7.53
CA ARG A 22 -15.71 -15.10 -8.76
C ARG A 22 -14.76 -14.51 -9.82
N PRO A 23 -14.56 -15.15 -10.99
CA PRO A 23 -13.53 -14.74 -11.95
C PRO A 23 -13.67 -13.29 -12.46
N TYR A 24 -14.89 -12.75 -12.50
CA TYR A 24 -15.14 -11.37 -12.92
C TYR A 24 -14.55 -10.31 -11.97
N LEU A 25 -14.13 -10.70 -10.76
CA LEU A 25 -13.49 -9.79 -9.80
C LEU A 25 -12.03 -9.50 -10.16
N VAL A 26 -11.34 -10.44 -10.80
CA VAL A 26 -9.89 -10.33 -11.07
C VAL A 26 -9.54 -9.13 -11.96
N PRO A 27 -10.28 -8.84 -13.05
CA PRO A 27 -10.02 -7.65 -13.87
C PRO A 27 -10.31 -6.32 -13.16
N LEU A 28 -11.11 -6.33 -12.07
CA LEU A 28 -11.42 -5.13 -11.28
C LEU A 28 -10.35 -4.83 -10.23
N LEU A 29 -9.39 -5.73 -10.05
CA LEU A 29 -8.31 -5.54 -9.10
C LEU A 29 -7.32 -4.50 -9.62
N LEU A 30 -6.99 -3.56 -8.73
CA LEU A 30 -5.93 -2.60 -8.94
C LEU A 30 -4.59 -3.33 -9.11
N THR A 31 -3.68 -2.68 -9.83
CA THR A 31 -2.37 -3.24 -10.12
C THR A 31 -1.27 -2.43 -9.45
N PHE A 32 -0.33 -3.13 -8.81
CA PHE A 32 0.86 -2.58 -8.18
C PHE A 32 2.11 -3.23 -8.77
N HIS A 33 2.98 -2.41 -9.36
CA HIS A 33 4.17 -2.86 -10.08
C HIS A 33 5.42 -2.88 -9.20
N GLY A 34 5.40 -2.14 -8.09
CA GLY A 34 6.55 -1.92 -7.21
C GLY A 34 7.44 -0.75 -7.63
N MET A 35 6.86 0.26 -8.29
CA MET A 35 7.54 1.50 -8.70
C MET A 35 7.67 2.48 -7.52
N GLU A 36 8.65 3.38 -7.60
CA GLU A 36 8.87 4.41 -6.56
C GLU A 36 7.72 5.44 -6.49
N SER A 37 7.06 5.69 -7.62
CA SER A 37 5.90 6.56 -7.72
C SER A 37 4.64 5.97 -7.07
N GLU A 38 4.53 4.64 -6.97
CA GLU A 38 3.36 4.00 -6.40
C GLU A 38 3.36 4.12 -4.86
N ASN A 39 2.19 4.36 -4.27
CA ASN A 39 2.03 4.41 -2.82
C ASN A 39 1.43 3.07 -2.31
N PRO A 40 2.18 2.26 -1.56
CA PRO A 40 1.70 0.98 -1.06
C PRO A 40 0.60 1.09 0.00
N TYR A 41 0.50 2.20 0.75
CA TYR A 41 -0.63 2.43 1.66
C TYR A 41 -1.91 2.71 0.89
N ALA A 42 -1.83 3.54 -0.17
CA ALA A 42 -2.98 3.79 -1.04
C ALA A 42 -3.44 2.47 -1.70
N HIS A 43 -2.50 1.68 -2.22
CA HIS A 43 -2.80 0.38 -2.82
C HIS A 43 -3.51 -0.59 -1.85
N ILE A 44 -3.01 -0.70 -0.61
CA ILE A 44 -3.68 -1.52 0.43
C ILE A 44 -5.09 -1.00 0.68
N LYS A 45 -5.26 0.30 0.90
CA LYS A 45 -6.56 0.90 1.22
C LYS A 45 -7.57 0.64 0.11
N GLU A 46 -7.21 0.95 -1.14
CA GLU A 46 -8.10 0.76 -2.28
C GLU A 46 -8.42 -0.73 -2.51
N PHE A 47 -7.44 -1.63 -2.32
CA PHE A 47 -7.69 -3.07 -2.37
C PHE A 47 -8.66 -3.53 -1.27
N GLU A 48 -8.55 -3.00 -0.06
CA GLU A 48 -9.48 -3.29 1.03
C GLU A 48 -10.88 -2.78 0.72
N ASP A 49 -11.02 -1.58 0.15
CA ASP A 49 -12.30 -1.00 -0.28
C ASP A 49 -12.99 -1.89 -1.34
N VAL A 50 -12.20 -2.36 -2.32
CA VAL A 50 -12.66 -3.33 -3.33
C VAL A 50 -13.12 -4.62 -2.66
N CYS A 51 -12.34 -5.18 -1.72
CA CYS A 51 -12.72 -6.40 -1.00
C CYS A 51 -14.02 -6.22 -0.20
N ASN A 52 -14.18 -5.09 0.49
CA ASN A 52 -15.36 -4.81 1.30
C ASN A 52 -16.64 -4.72 0.45
N THR A 53 -16.53 -4.33 -0.82
CA THR A 53 -17.66 -4.26 -1.76
C THR A 53 -18.19 -5.64 -2.14
N PHE A 54 -17.33 -6.66 -2.19
CA PHE A 54 -17.68 -8.01 -2.65
C PHE A 54 -17.91 -9.01 -1.51
N GLN A 55 -18.00 -8.53 -0.27
CA GLN A 55 -18.21 -9.40 0.88
C GLN A 55 -19.62 -10.01 0.85
N GLU A 56 -19.72 -11.22 0.32
CA GLU A 56 -20.95 -12.01 0.33
C GLU A 56 -20.74 -13.30 1.15
N GLY A 57 -21.67 -13.60 2.06
CA GLY A 57 -21.83 -14.97 2.60
C GLY A 57 -20.86 -15.42 3.70
N GLY A 58 -20.54 -14.57 4.69
CA GLY A 58 -19.92 -15.01 5.97
C GLY A 58 -18.47 -15.53 5.89
N ALA A 59 -17.88 -15.58 4.69
CA ALA A 59 -16.48 -15.93 4.53
C ALA A 59 -15.57 -14.87 5.17
N SER A 60 -14.45 -15.30 5.75
CA SER A 60 -13.49 -14.37 6.35
C SER A 60 -12.98 -13.37 5.31
N ILE A 61 -13.14 -12.07 5.59
CA ILE A 61 -12.66 -11.00 4.72
C ILE A 61 -11.12 -11.09 4.54
N ASP A 62 -10.41 -11.51 5.58
CA ASP A 62 -8.96 -11.67 5.56
C ASP A 62 -8.54 -12.84 4.66
N LEU A 63 -9.33 -13.91 4.64
CA LEU A 63 -9.13 -15.03 3.73
C LEU A 63 -9.24 -14.57 2.27
N MET A 64 -10.27 -13.77 1.96
CA MET A 64 -10.45 -13.22 0.62
C MET A 64 -9.27 -12.32 0.23
N ARG A 65 -8.86 -11.42 1.13
CA ARG A 65 -7.72 -10.52 0.93
C ARG A 65 -6.43 -11.30 0.65
N LEU A 66 -6.13 -12.33 1.45
CA LEU A 66 -4.96 -13.19 1.24
C LEU A 66 -4.97 -13.91 -0.11
N LYS A 67 -6.13 -14.38 -0.58
CA LYS A 67 -6.23 -15.06 -1.88
C LYS A 67 -6.16 -14.08 -3.06
N LEU A 68 -6.72 -12.89 -2.93
CA LEU A 68 -6.82 -11.92 -4.03
C LEU A 68 -5.60 -11.01 -4.18
N PHE A 69 -4.95 -10.63 -3.08
CA PHE A 69 -3.81 -9.69 -3.13
C PHE A 69 -2.67 -10.13 -4.06
N PRO A 70 -2.30 -11.43 -4.16
CA PRO A 70 -1.28 -11.85 -5.13
C PRO A 70 -1.61 -11.53 -6.59
N PHE A 71 -2.88 -11.32 -6.94
CA PHE A 71 -3.30 -10.95 -8.30
C PHE A 71 -3.15 -9.46 -8.57
N THR A 72 -3.08 -8.62 -7.53
CA THR A 72 -2.83 -7.18 -7.66
C THR A 72 -1.36 -6.88 -7.98
N LEU A 73 -0.44 -7.82 -7.76
CA LEU A 73 1.00 -7.58 -7.90
C LEU A 73 1.52 -7.97 -9.28
N LYS A 74 2.31 -7.08 -9.90
CA LYS A 74 3.01 -7.29 -11.18
C LYS A 74 4.50 -7.02 -11.04
N ASP A 75 5.27 -7.43 -12.05
CA ASP A 75 6.69 -7.13 -12.22
C ASP A 75 7.51 -7.27 -10.92
N LYS A 76 8.12 -6.18 -10.47
CA LYS A 76 9.00 -6.15 -9.29
C LYS A 76 8.25 -6.58 -8.03
N ALA A 77 6.98 -6.21 -7.89
CA ALA A 77 6.15 -6.64 -6.78
C ALA A 77 5.83 -8.14 -6.82
N LYS A 78 5.53 -8.68 -8.01
CA LYS A 78 5.27 -10.11 -8.16
C LYS A 78 6.51 -10.97 -7.91
N ILE A 79 7.67 -10.52 -8.39
CA ILE A 79 8.96 -11.16 -8.15
C ILE A 79 9.27 -11.20 -6.65
N TRP A 80 9.06 -10.09 -5.94
CA TRP A 80 9.24 -10.04 -4.48
C TRP A 80 8.35 -11.05 -3.74
N LEU A 81 7.06 -11.10 -4.07
CA LEU A 81 6.15 -12.05 -3.39
C LEU A 81 6.63 -13.50 -3.56
N ASN A 82 7.10 -13.84 -4.77
CA ASN A 82 7.60 -15.17 -5.10
C ASN A 82 8.97 -15.49 -4.46
N SER A 83 9.72 -14.47 -4.01
CA SER A 83 11.01 -14.64 -3.34
C SER A 83 10.89 -14.84 -1.83
N LEU A 84 9.69 -14.64 -1.26
CA LEU A 84 9.46 -14.86 0.16
C LEU A 84 9.55 -16.35 0.52
N ARG A 85 9.90 -16.62 1.79
CA ARG A 85 10.02 -17.99 2.28
C ARG A 85 8.66 -18.71 2.13
N PRO A 86 8.63 -19.95 1.61
CA PRO A 86 7.39 -20.71 1.55
C PRO A 86 6.71 -20.83 2.92
N ARG A 87 5.38 -20.71 2.95
CA ARG A 87 4.56 -20.82 4.17
C ARG A 87 4.91 -19.84 5.30
N SER A 88 5.44 -18.65 4.97
CA SER A 88 5.80 -17.60 5.95
C SER A 88 4.65 -16.66 6.30
N ILE A 89 3.65 -16.50 5.43
CA ILE A 89 2.52 -15.59 5.62
C ILE A 89 1.29 -16.39 6.00
N ARG A 90 0.67 -16.07 7.15
CA ARG A 90 -0.52 -16.76 7.67
C ARG A 90 -1.75 -15.87 7.73
N THR A 91 -1.56 -14.58 8.03
CA THR A 91 -2.64 -13.61 8.20
C THR A 91 -2.51 -12.46 7.21
N TRP A 92 -3.62 -11.74 6.99
CA TRP A 92 -3.61 -10.51 6.20
C TRP A 92 -2.64 -9.49 6.78
N THR A 93 -2.60 -9.35 8.12
CA THR A 93 -1.67 -8.47 8.83
C THR A 93 -0.20 -8.82 8.57
N ASP A 94 0.17 -10.11 8.54
CA ASP A 94 1.54 -10.53 8.20
C ASP A 94 1.93 -10.08 6.79
N LEU A 95 0.99 -10.22 5.84
CA LEU A 95 1.21 -9.85 4.45
C LEU A 95 1.38 -8.33 4.30
N GLN A 96 0.52 -7.54 4.95
CA GLN A 96 0.62 -6.08 4.96
C GLN A 96 1.96 -5.63 5.54
N ALA A 97 2.39 -6.22 6.65
CA ALA A 97 3.66 -5.88 7.30
C ALA A 97 4.86 -6.13 6.38
N GLU A 98 4.96 -7.31 5.76
CA GLU A 98 6.07 -7.62 4.85
C GLU A 98 6.01 -6.78 3.56
N PHE A 99 4.82 -6.50 3.03
CA PHE A 99 4.63 -5.63 1.87
C PHE A 99 5.08 -4.20 2.14
N LEU A 100 4.61 -3.60 3.24
CA LEU A 100 4.98 -2.24 3.64
C LEU A 100 6.48 -2.14 3.97
N LYS A 101 7.05 -3.14 4.65
CA LYS A 101 8.49 -3.21 4.91
C LYS A 101 9.32 -3.21 3.63
N LYS A 102 8.82 -3.85 2.56
CA LYS A 102 9.51 -3.90 1.26
C LYS A 102 9.36 -2.61 0.45
N PHE A 103 8.14 -2.09 0.34
CA PHE A 103 7.80 -1.02 -0.62
C PHE A 103 7.64 0.37 0.01
N PHE A 104 7.69 0.46 1.35
CA PHE A 104 7.69 1.72 2.10
C PHE A 104 8.85 1.77 3.11
N PRO A 105 10.10 1.73 2.63
CA PRO A 105 11.28 1.72 3.49
C PRO A 105 11.41 3.02 4.31
N THR A 106 12.16 2.96 5.41
CA THR A 106 12.34 4.07 6.36
C THR A 106 12.82 5.37 5.72
N HIS A 107 13.68 5.32 4.70
CA HIS A 107 14.15 6.53 4.02
C HIS A 107 13.02 7.26 3.29
N ARG A 108 12.02 6.54 2.75
CA ARG A 108 10.83 7.12 2.13
C ARG A 108 9.97 7.82 3.17
N THR A 109 9.72 7.16 4.31
CA THR A 109 9.04 7.76 5.47
C THR A 109 9.74 9.06 5.91
N ASN A 110 11.07 9.03 6.04
CA ASN A 110 11.84 10.21 6.44
C ASN A 110 11.76 11.34 5.41
N GLY A 111 11.79 11.02 4.11
CA GLY A 111 11.62 11.99 3.04
C GLY A 111 10.27 12.70 3.11
N LEU A 112 9.19 11.93 3.28
CA LEU A 112 7.83 12.47 3.41
C LEU A 112 7.66 13.30 4.69
N LYS A 113 8.20 12.84 5.82
CA LYS A 113 8.22 13.64 7.07
C LYS A 113 8.93 14.98 6.89
N ARG A 114 10.05 15.02 6.16
CA ARG A 114 10.74 16.27 5.82
C ARG A 114 9.92 17.15 4.89
N GLN A 115 9.24 16.57 3.90
CA GLN A 115 8.36 17.32 3.01
C GLN A 115 7.18 17.97 3.77
N ILE A 116 6.65 17.29 4.79
CA ILE A 116 5.58 17.82 5.65
C ILE A 116 6.12 18.92 6.59
N SER A 117 7.27 18.69 7.25
CA SER A 117 7.81 19.62 8.25
C SER A 117 8.50 20.84 7.68
N ASN A 118 9.10 20.72 6.50
CA ASN A 118 9.77 21.82 5.78
C ASN A 118 8.91 22.31 4.61
N PHE A 119 7.59 22.19 4.73
CA PHE A 119 6.68 22.61 3.68
C PHE A 119 6.82 24.11 3.44
N SER A 120 6.80 24.53 2.18
CA SER A 120 6.75 25.93 1.79
C SER A 120 5.78 26.13 0.64
N ALA A 121 5.06 27.24 0.66
CA ALA A 121 4.27 27.71 -0.46
C ALA A 121 5.19 28.04 -1.64
N LYS A 122 4.75 27.73 -2.85
CA LYS A 122 5.47 28.11 -4.07
C LYS A 122 5.14 29.54 -4.46
N GLU A 123 6.03 30.17 -5.22
CA GLU A 123 5.78 31.50 -5.80
C GLU A 123 4.50 31.47 -6.66
N ASN A 124 3.59 32.43 -6.45
CA ASN A 124 2.31 32.55 -7.13
C ASN A 124 1.32 31.37 -6.94
N GLU A 125 1.56 30.48 -5.96
CA GLU A 125 0.63 29.39 -5.64
C GLU A 125 -0.60 29.93 -4.88
N LYS A 126 -1.79 29.57 -5.33
CA LYS A 126 -3.01 29.98 -4.61
C LYS A 126 -3.14 29.17 -3.32
N PHE A 127 -3.78 29.76 -2.32
CA PHE A 127 -3.94 29.12 -1.01
C PHE A 127 -4.57 27.72 -1.09
N TYR A 128 -5.61 27.53 -1.92
CA TYR A 128 -6.27 26.21 -2.04
C TYR A 128 -5.34 25.16 -2.68
N GLU A 129 -4.54 25.53 -3.67
CA GLU A 129 -3.58 24.64 -4.34
C GLU A 129 -2.46 24.24 -3.36
N CYS A 130 -1.99 25.21 -2.58
CA CYS A 130 -1.03 25.01 -1.50
C CYS A 130 -1.56 24.05 -0.44
N TRP A 131 -2.82 24.24 -0.01
CA TRP A 131 -3.49 23.36 0.95
C TRP A 131 -3.66 21.93 0.41
N GLU A 132 -4.11 21.77 -0.84
CA GLU A 132 -4.25 20.46 -1.48
C GLU A 132 -2.90 19.72 -1.53
N ARG A 133 -1.83 20.41 -1.94
CA ARG A 133 -0.47 19.85 -1.96
C ARG A 133 0.03 19.46 -0.57
N TYR A 134 -0.31 20.22 0.46
CA TYR A 134 0.04 19.88 1.84
C TYR A 134 -0.70 18.61 2.30
N MET A 135 -2.00 18.53 2.01
CA MET A 135 -2.82 17.37 2.33
C MET A 135 -2.38 16.12 1.58
N GLU A 136 -1.97 16.24 0.32
CA GLU A 136 -1.35 15.14 -0.43
C GLU A 136 -0.07 14.62 0.25
N ALA A 137 0.79 15.52 0.75
CA ALA A 137 2.01 15.13 1.45
C ALA A 137 1.71 14.37 2.77
N ILE A 138 0.70 14.82 3.52
CA ILE A 138 0.23 14.12 4.73
C ILE A 138 -0.33 12.74 4.38
N ASN A 139 -1.24 12.67 3.40
CA ASN A 139 -1.90 11.45 2.98
C ASN A 139 -0.93 10.43 2.39
N ALA A 140 0.19 10.88 1.83
CA ALA A 140 1.23 10.00 1.33
C ALA A 140 1.95 9.21 2.45
N CYS A 141 1.90 9.68 3.70
CA CYS A 141 2.56 9.06 4.86
C CYS A 141 1.62 9.01 6.09
N PRO A 142 0.58 8.18 6.08
CA PRO A 142 -0.43 8.14 7.16
C PRO A 142 0.15 7.81 8.55
N HIS A 143 1.31 7.15 8.59
CA HIS A 143 2.06 6.81 9.81
C HIS A 143 3.14 7.87 10.17
N HIS A 144 2.97 9.12 9.77
CA HIS A 144 3.96 10.19 10.00
C HIS A 144 4.22 10.47 11.50
N GLY A 145 3.24 10.24 12.39
CA GLY A 145 3.39 10.40 13.83
C GLY A 145 3.43 11.85 14.36
N PHE A 146 3.32 12.86 13.49
CA PHE A 146 3.05 14.24 13.90
C PHE A 146 1.64 14.40 14.48
N ASP A 147 1.54 15.20 15.54
CA ASP A 147 0.26 15.65 16.10
C ASP A 147 -0.43 16.64 15.17
N THR A 148 -1.76 16.72 15.25
CA THR A 148 -2.58 17.63 14.43
C THR A 148 -2.17 19.09 14.58
N TRP A 149 -1.88 19.56 15.80
CA TRP A 149 -1.47 20.95 16.03
C TRP A 149 -0.13 21.28 15.33
N LEU A 150 0.78 20.31 15.28
CA LEU A 150 2.08 20.47 14.65
C LEU A 150 1.97 20.51 13.13
N LEU A 151 1.08 19.71 12.55
CA LEU A 151 0.74 19.79 11.11
C LEU A 151 0.19 21.18 10.75
N VAL A 152 -0.71 21.72 11.57
CA VAL A 152 -1.25 23.08 11.37
C VAL A 152 -0.13 24.13 11.47
N SER A 153 0.78 24.00 12.44
CA SER A 153 1.94 24.89 12.58
C SER A 153 2.82 24.87 11.33
N TYR A 154 3.22 23.68 10.85
CA TYR A 154 4.06 23.55 9.66
C TYR A 154 3.42 24.16 8.40
N PHE A 155 2.11 23.97 8.22
CA PHE A 155 1.40 24.59 7.11
C PHE A 155 1.40 26.12 7.23
N TYR A 156 1.07 26.65 8.41
CA TYR A 156 1.05 28.09 8.66
C TYR A 156 2.42 28.73 8.40
N ASP A 157 3.48 28.18 9.00
CA ASP A 157 4.85 28.66 8.85
C ASP A 157 5.30 28.60 7.38
N GLY A 158 4.94 27.52 6.67
CA GLY A 158 5.24 27.34 5.25
C GLY A 158 4.51 28.31 4.31
N CYS A 159 3.40 28.90 4.75
CA CYS A 159 2.64 29.90 3.98
C CYS A 159 3.08 31.35 4.24
N LEU A 160 3.95 31.60 5.21
CA LEU A 160 4.45 32.95 5.48
C LEU A 160 5.34 33.45 4.32
N PRO A 161 5.30 34.75 3.98
CA PRO A 161 6.24 35.35 3.03
C PRO A 161 7.68 35.17 3.52
N GLN A 162 8.59 34.74 2.63
CA GLN A 162 10.03 34.68 2.89
C GLN A 162 10.72 36.02 2.63
#